data_AF-A0A1I7J9M6-F1
#
_entry.id   AF-A0A1I7J9M6-F1
#
_cell.length_a   1.000
_cell.length_b   1.000
_cell.length_c   1.000
_cell.angle_alpha   90.00
_cell.angle_beta   90.00
_cell.angle_gamma   90.00
#
_symmetry.space_group_name_H-M   'P 1'
#
loop_
_entity.id
_entity.type
_entity.pdbx_description
1 polymer ?
#
loop_
_entity_poly.entity_id
_entity_poly.type
_entity_poly.pdbx_seq_one_letter_code
_entity_poly.pdbx_strand_id
1 'polypeptide(L)'
;MGDKCRCCGRALTDERSIARGMGPICYGRSGGGVFDKDLTVDDAEWARRKALLERGGEIDLGANWPYLAEDGVRYQMRISVRYRDGKYEAYGALNDWVRGVQRELLIDRGTDLRRVYESAVLAGPQYAAAAEFQRRMEARQTRKTRRFRAENIA
;
A
#
# COMPACT_ATOMS: atom_id res chain seq x y z
N MET A 1 19.59 -8.80 12.12
CA MET A 1 18.73 -7.65 12.47
C MET A 1 17.33 -8.03 12.03
N GLY A 2 16.44 -8.38 12.97
CA GLY A 2 15.15 -9.00 12.61
C GLY A 2 14.20 -8.01 11.93
N ASP A 3 13.48 -8.47 10.91
CA ASP A 3 12.49 -7.67 10.20
C ASP A 3 11.37 -7.23 11.15
N LYS A 4 10.98 -5.96 11.07
CA LYS A 4 9.94 -5.37 11.92
C LYS A 4 8.71 -5.03 11.09
N CYS A 5 7.53 -5.22 11.68
CA CYS A 5 6.27 -4.86 11.07
C CYS A 5 6.19 -3.34 10.83
N ARG A 6 6.00 -2.93 9.57
CA ARG A 6 5.85 -1.51 9.19
C ARG A 6 4.69 -0.79 9.91
N CYS A 7 3.66 -1.53 10.32
CA CYS A 7 2.48 -0.96 10.98
C CYS A 7 2.65 -0.75 12.50
N CYS A 8 3.38 -1.63 13.19
CA CYS A 8 3.40 -1.64 14.66
C CYS A 8 4.79 -1.77 15.29
N GLY A 9 5.85 -1.95 14.48
CA GLY A 9 7.24 -2.07 14.93
C GLY A 9 7.59 -3.39 15.63
N ARG A 10 6.63 -4.31 15.81
CA ARG A 10 6.89 -5.65 16.38
C ARG A 10 7.74 -6.49 15.43
N ALA A 11 8.56 -7.38 15.99
CA ALA A 11 9.37 -8.31 15.20
C ALA A 11 8.47 -9.26 14.38
N LEU A 12 8.87 -9.53 13.15
CA LEU A 12 8.29 -10.53 12.26
C LEU A 12 9.08 -11.83 12.41
N THR A 13 8.37 -12.94 12.52
CA THR A 13 8.99 -14.25 12.84
C THR A 13 8.61 -15.33 11.84
N ASP A 14 7.47 -15.20 11.16
CA ASP A 14 7.08 -16.08 10.08
C ASP A 14 7.47 -15.51 8.71
N GLU A 15 7.85 -16.39 7.78
CA GLU A 15 8.34 -16.05 6.44
C GLU A 15 7.34 -15.21 5.65
N ARG A 16 6.04 -15.54 5.75
CA ARG A 16 4.98 -14.82 5.02
C ARG A 16 4.88 -13.38 5.48
N SER A 17 4.96 -13.13 6.78
CA SER A 17 4.95 -11.77 7.32
C SER A 17 6.21 -11.00 6.99
N ILE A 18 7.37 -11.67 7.03
CA ILE A 18 8.65 -11.10 6.61
C ILE A 18 8.59 -10.65 5.16
N ALA A 19 8.15 -11.52 4.25
CA ALA A 19 7.98 -11.21 2.82
C ALA A 19 7.06 -10.01 2.59
N ARG A 20 6.00 -9.87 3.40
CA ARG A 20 5.06 -8.75 3.35
C ARG A 20 5.58 -7.47 4.03
N GLY A 21 6.61 -7.58 4.86
CA GLY A 21 7.04 -6.54 5.79
C GLY A 21 6.00 -6.21 6.88
N MET A 22 5.01 -7.08 7.08
CA MET A 22 3.85 -6.84 7.93
C MET A 22 3.34 -8.12 8.59
N GLY A 23 3.13 -8.07 9.91
CA GLY A 23 2.52 -9.17 10.66
C GLY A 23 1.05 -9.37 10.28
N PRO A 24 0.50 -10.58 10.49
CA PRO A 24 -0.80 -10.98 9.93
C PRO A 24 -1.96 -10.13 10.43
N ILE A 25 -1.93 -9.74 11.72
CA ILE A 25 -2.95 -8.88 12.32
C ILE A 25 -2.95 -7.49 11.68
N CYS A 26 -1.76 -6.91 11.50
CA CYS A 26 -1.60 -5.60 10.87
C CYS A 26 -1.98 -5.66 9.39
N TYR A 27 -1.61 -6.75 8.70
CA TYR A 27 -1.96 -6.98 7.31
C TYR A 27 -3.47 -6.98 7.11
N GLY A 28 -4.22 -7.81 7.85
CA GLY A 28 -5.68 -7.84 7.75
C GLY A 28 -6.34 -6.51 8.13
N ARG A 29 -5.86 -5.82 9.18
CA ARG A 29 -6.40 -4.50 9.59
C ARG A 29 -6.19 -3.41 8.54
N SER A 30 -5.12 -3.51 7.77
CA SER A 30 -4.83 -2.62 6.67
C SER A 30 -5.46 -3.08 5.35
N GLY A 31 -6.42 -4.01 5.39
CA GLY A 31 -7.15 -4.56 4.23
C GLY A 31 -6.34 -5.53 3.37
N GLY A 32 -5.22 -6.04 3.87
CA GLY A 32 -4.56 -7.19 3.25
C GLY A 32 -5.49 -8.41 3.21
N GLY A 33 -5.34 -9.24 2.18
CA GLY A 33 -6.25 -10.36 1.93
C GLY A 33 -7.33 -10.09 0.88
N VAL A 34 -7.65 -8.81 0.60
CA VAL A 34 -8.72 -8.44 -0.35
C VAL A 34 -8.44 -8.99 -1.76
N PHE A 35 -7.19 -8.94 -2.20
CA PHE A 35 -6.76 -9.40 -3.52
C PHE A 35 -5.75 -10.56 -3.46
N ASP A 36 -5.56 -11.23 -2.31
CA ASP A 36 -4.59 -12.33 -2.19
C ASP A 36 -4.94 -13.51 -3.11
N LYS A 37 -6.24 -13.74 -3.34
CA LYS A 37 -6.73 -14.80 -4.22
C LYS A 37 -6.35 -14.58 -5.68
N ASP A 38 -6.17 -13.32 -6.09
CA ASP A 38 -5.74 -12.96 -7.43
C ASP A 38 -4.30 -13.40 -7.72
N LEU A 39 -3.51 -13.69 -6.68
CA LEU A 39 -2.14 -14.19 -6.84
C LEU A 39 -2.08 -15.69 -7.10
N THR A 40 -3.13 -16.43 -6.77
CA THR A 40 -3.19 -17.90 -6.87
C THR A 40 -4.09 -18.39 -7.99
N VAL A 41 -4.40 -17.52 -8.96
CA VAL A 41 -5.15 -17.88 -10.16
C VAL A 41 -4.32 -18.74 -11.11
N ASP A 42 -4.99 -19.45 -12.01
CA ASP A 42 -4.34 -20.32 -12.97
C ASP A 42 -3.58 -19.57 -14.08
N ASP A 43 -2.82 -20.33 -14.87
CA ASP A 43 -2.02 -19.78 -15.96
C ASP A 43 -2.88 -19.17 -17.08
N ALA A 44 -4.11 -19.67 -17.28
CA ALA A 44 -5.04 -19.16 -18.29
C ALA A 44 -5.51 -17.75 -17.92
N GLU A 45 -5.82 -17.51 -16.64
CA GLU A 45 -6.16 -16.20 -16.12
C GLU A 45 -4.96 -15.24 -16.21
N TRP A 46 -3.75 -15.70 -15.89
CA TRP A 46 -2.55 -14.88 -16.09
C TRP A 46 -2.33 -14.50 -17.56
N ALA A 47 -2.55 -15.43 -18.49
CA ALA A 47 -2.47 -15.15 -19.92
C ALA A 47 -3.53 -14.14 -20.36
N ARG A 48 -4.78 -14.25 -19.85
CA ARG A 48 -5.86 -13.28 -20.10
C ARG A 48 -5.46 -11.88 -19.62
N ARG A 49 -4.95 -11.75 -18.40
CA ARG A 49 -4.49 -10.48 -17.82
C ARG A 49 -3.37 -9.86 -18.65
N LYS A 50 -2.38 -10.67 -19.03
CA LYS A 50 -1.28 -10.23 -19.91
C LYS A 50 -1.81 -9.66 -21.23
N ALA A 51 -2.67 -10.40 -21.92
CA ALA A 51 -3.25 -9.98 -23.19
C ALA A 51 -4.15 -8.73 -23.05
N LEU A 52 -4.85 -8.56 -21.93
CA LEU A 52 -5.60 -7.34 -21.63
C LEU A 52 -4.66 -6.13 -21.53
N LEU A 53 -3.63 -6.22 -20.70
CA LEU A 53 -2.70 -5.13 -20.43
C LEU A 53 -1.91 -4.73 -21.69
N GLU A 54 -1.39 -5.70 -22.44
CA GLU A 54 -0.60 -5.44 -23.65
C GLU A 54 -1.41 -4.81 -24.79
N ARG A 55 -2.75 -4.91 -24.76
CA ARG A 55 -3.67 -4.20 -25.67
C ARG A 55 -4.05 -2.79 -25.19
N GLY A 56 -3.39 -2.29 -24.15
CA GLY A 56 -3.67 -0.98 -23.55
C GLY A 56 -4.76 -1.00 -22.49
N GLY A 57 -5.19 -2.18 -22.05
CA GLY A 57 -6.09 -2.31 -20.90
C GLY A 57 -5.39 -1.99 -19.58
N GLU A 58 -6.20 -1.83 -18.53
CA GLU A 58 -5.75 -1.59 -17.16
C GLU A 58 -6.51 -2.53 -16.21
N ILE A 59 -5.82 -2.97 -15.17
CA ILE A 59 -6.44 -3.73 -14.07
C ILE A 59 -6.41 -2.85 -12.83
N ASP A 60 -7.57 -2.34 -12.43
CA ASP A 60 -7.77 -1.57 -11.20
C ASP A 60 -8.09 -2.54 -10.04
N LEU A 61 -7.26 -2.50 -9.00
CA LEU A 61 -7.49 -3.19 -7.72
C LEU A 61 -8.40 -2.29 -6.88
N GLY A 62 -9.69 -2.24 -7.21
CA GLY A 62 -10.70 -1.23 -6.85
C GLY A 62 -11.03 -0.95 -5.37
N ALA A 63 -10.06 -1.09 -4.46
CA ALA A 63 -10.09 -0.57 -3.11
C ALA A 63 -9.42 0.82 -3.04
N ASN A 64 -9.97 1.69 -2.20
CA ASN A 64 -9.36 2.97 -1.86
C ASN A 64 -8.53 2.82 -0.58
N TRP A 65 -7.21 2.98 -0.72
CA TRP A 65 -6.26 2.87 0.37
C TRP A 65 -5.90 4.26 0.89
N PRO A 66 -5.87 4.47 2.23
CA PRO A 66 -5.35 5.72 2.77
C PRO A 66 -3.85 5.81 2.49
N TYR A 67 -3.45 6.94 1.91
CA TYR A 67 -2.05 7.27 1.65
C TYR A 67 -1.71 8.59 2.34
N LEU A 68 -0.53 8.65 2.95
CA LEU A 68 0.02 9.86 3.56
C LEU A 68 1.30 10.22 2.80
N ALA A 69 1.29 11.35 2.11
CA ALA A 69 2.45 11.88 1.44
C ALA A 69 3.47 12.45 2.43
N GLU A 70 4.72 12.62 1.99
CA GLU A 70 5.81 13.15 2.82
C GLU A 70 5.55 14.60 3.29
N ASP A 71 4.81 15.38 2.50
CA ASP A 71 4.37 16.73 2.86
C ASP A 71 3.20 16.76 3.87
N GLY A 72 2.76 15.59 4.33
CA GLY A 72 1.67 15.42 5.29
C GLY A 72 0.27 15.43 4.67
N VAL A 73 0.15 15.62 3.35
CA VAL A 73 -1.15 15.59 2.67
C VAL A 73 -1.67 14.15 2.60
N ARG A 74 -2.99 13.99 2.80
CA ARG A 74 -3.67 12.70 2.80
C ARG A 74 -4.43 12.51 1.51
N TYR A 75 -4.21 11.36 0.89
CA TYR A 75 -4.83 10.96 -0.36
C TYR A 75 -5.64 9.68 -0.16
N GLN A 76 -6.65 9.50 -1.01
CA GLN A 76 -7.19 8.17 -1.30
C GLN A 76 -6.45 7.63 -2.51
N MET A 77 -5.89 6.44 -2.38
CA MET A 77 -5.08 5.80 -3.41
C MET A 77 -5.79 4.57 -3.95
N ARG A 78 -5.99 4.51 -5.27
CA ARG A 78 -6.33 3.25 -5.95
C ARG A 78 -5.09 2.67 -6.61
N ILE A 79 -4.93 1.36 -6.52
CA ILE A 79 -3.81 0.66 -7.15
C ILE A 79 -4.27 0.09 -8.48
N SER A 80 -3.52 0.38 -9.54
CA SER A 80 -3.74 -0.18 -10.88
C SER A 80 -2.47 -0.82 -11.42
N VAL A 81 -2.66 -1.76 -12.34
CA VAL A 81 -1.59 -2.32 -13.18
C VAL A 81 -1.87 -1.98 -14.64
N ARG A 82 -0.88 -1.49 -15.36
CA ARG A 82 -0.93 -1.18 -16.81
C ARG A 82 0.31 -1.71 -17.53
N TYR A 83 0.28 -1.72 -18.85
CA TYR A 83 1.47 -1.96 -19.69
C TYR A 83 1.84 -0.69 -20.44
N ARG A 84 3.12 -0.28 -20.34
CA ARG A 84 3.65 0.93 -20.98
C ARG A 84 5.13 0.76 -21.32
N ASP A 85 5.50 1.16 -22.54
CA ASP A 85 6.86 1.07 -23.10
C ASP A 85 7.53 -0.29 -22.88
N GLY A 86 6.82 -1.38 -23.20
CA GLY A 86 7.40 -2.72 -23.10
C GLY A 86 7.45 -3.31 -21.68
N LYS A 87 6.86 -2.65 -20.68
CA LYS A 87 6.92 -3.07 -19.27
C LYS A 87 5.56 -2.94 -18.58
N TYR A 88 5.30 -3.82 -17.61
CA TYR A 88 4.17 -3.67 -16.69
C TYR A 88 4.54 -2.66 -15.61
N GLU A 89 3.57 -1.82 -15.25
CA GLU A 89 3.67 -0.83 -14.18
C GLU A 89 2.56 -1.08 -13.17
N ALA A 90 2.92 -1.27 -11.90
CA ALA A 90 2.00 -1.11 -10.79
C ALA A 90 2.13 0.33 -10.30
N TYR A 91 1.00 1.03 -10.18
CA TYR A 91 0.99 2.41 -9.73
C TYR A 91 -0.22 2.73 -8.87
N GLY A 92 -0.07 3.72 -8.00
CA GLY A 92 -1.13 4.29 -7.19
C GLY A 92 -1.66 5.57 -7.82
N ALA A 93 -2.93 5.62 -8.19
CA ALA A 93 -3.63 6.84 -8.51
C ALA A 93 -4.04 7.53 -7.20
N LEU A 94 -3.36 8.61 -6.86
CA LEU A 94 -3.60 9.42 -5.67
C LEU A 94 -4.64 10.50 -5.99
N ASN A 95 -5.80 10.40 -5.37
CA ASN A 95 -6.88 11.36 -5.52
C ASN A 95 -6.95 12.27 -4.29
N ASP A 96 -6.70 13.57 -4.51
CA ASP A 96 -7.09 14.62 -3.58
C ASP A 96 -8.42 15.22 -4.04
N TRP A 97 -9.51 14.70 -3.47
CA TRP A 97 -10.86 15.16 -3.79
C TRP A 97 -11.12 16.61 -3.38
N VAL A 98 -10.33 17.17 -2.46
CA VAL A 98 -10.48 18.56 -2.00
C VAL A 98 -9.84 19.53 -3.00
N ARG A 99 -8.70 19.15 -3.57
CA ARG A 99 -7.95 20.01 -4.51
C ARG A 99 -8.16 19.65 -5.97
N GLY A 100 -8.84 18.55 -6.28
CA GLY A 100 -9.02 18.06 -7.64
C GLY A 100 -7.71 17.64 -8.31
N VAL A 101 -6.66 17.34 -7.52
CA VAL A 101 -5.34 16.96 -8.03
C VAL A 101 -5.24 15.44 -8.06
N GLN A 102 -4.99 14.90 -9.24
CA GLN A 102 -4.64 13.50 -9.44
C GLN A 102 -3.13 13.38 -9.64
N ARG A 103 -2.47 12.56 -8.80
CA ARG A 103 -1.05 12.21 -8.95
C ARG A 103 -0.92 10.72 -9.17
N GLU A 104 0.15 10.30 -9.83
CA GLU A 104 0.53 8.89 -9.94
C GLU A 104 1.77 8.63 -9.10
N LEU A 105 1.74 7.55 -8.32
CA LEU A 105 2.89 7.01 -7.62
C LEU A 105 3.28 5.71 -8.30
N LEU A 106 4.44 5.66 -8.94
CA LEU A 106 4.97 4.40 -9.47
C LEU A 106 5.44 3.52 -8.31
N ILE A 107 4.85 2.34 -8.19
CA ILE A 107 5.14 1.38 -7.10
C ILE A 107 6.15 0.37 -7.58
N ASP A 108 5.92 -0.17 -8.78
CA ASP A 108 6.78 -1.18 -9.37
C ASP A 108 6.73 -1.10 -10.91
N ARG A 109 7.83 -1.49 -11.56
CA ARG A 109 7.93 -1.60 -13.01
C ARG A 109 8.84 -2.76 -13.41
N GLY A 110 8.38 -3.60 -14.34
CA GLY A 110 9.14 -4.76 -14.78
C GLY A 110 8.54 -5.48 -15.99
N THR A 111 9.25 -6.51 -16.46
CA THR A 111 8.80 -7.37 -17.57
C THR A 111 8.05 -8.61 -17.10
N ASP A 112 8.09 -8.92 -15.81
CA ASP A 112 7.32 -10.02 -15.20
C ASP A 112 6.02 -9.48 -14.60
N LEU A 113 4.90 -9.83 -15.25
CA LEU A 113 3.57 -9.43 -14.80
C LEU A 113 3.26 -9.97 -13.38
N ARG A 114 3.60 -11.22 -13.07
CA ARG A 114 3.22 -11.82 -11.78
C ARG A 114 3.86 -11.09 -10.62
N ARG A 115 5.16 -10.80 -10.75
CA ARG A 115 5.91 -10.01 -9.76
C ARG A 115 5.35 -8.60 -9.60
N VAL A 116 5.09 -7.89 -10.70
CA VAL A 116 4.54 -6.52 -10.65
C VAL A 116 3.14 -6.52 -10.04
N TYR A 117 2.32 -7.53 -10.37
CA TYR A 117 0.99 -7.68 -9.82
C TYR A 117 1.02 -8.02 -8.32
N GLU A 118 1.96 -8.86 -7.88
CA GLU A 118 2.18 -9.11 -6.45
C GLU A 118 2.54 -7.81 -5.71
N SER A 119 3.45 -7.01 -6.26
CA SER A 119 3.77 -5.68 -5.72
C SER A 119 2.52 -4.79 -5.62
N ALA A 120 1.65 -4.81 -6.63
CA ALA A 120 0.39 -4.07 -6.64
C ALA A 120 -0.56 -4.51 -5.50
N VAL A 121 -0.76 -5.82 -5.35
CA VAL A 121 -1.62 -6.40 -4.30
C VAL A 121 -1.08 -6.07 -2.90
N LEU A 122 0.24 -6.07 -2.71
CA LEU A 122 0.86 -5.76 -1.43
C LEU A 122 0.88 -4.26 -1.10
N ALA A 123 0.94 -3.39 -2.11
CA ALA A 123 1.13 -1.96 -1.92
C ALA A 123 0.02 -1.31 -1.10
N GLY A 124 -1.25 -1.55 -1.45
CA GLY A 124 -2.39 -0.95 -0.76
C GLY A 124 -2.34 -1.11 0.77
N PRO A 125 -2.27 -2.36 1.27
CA PRO A 125 -2.13 -2.63 2.70
C PRO A 125 -0.85 -2.04 3.32
N GLN A 126 0.27 -2.05 2.60
CA GLN A 126 1.53 -1.48 3.10
C GLN A 126 1.45 0.03 3.31
N TYR A 127 0.90 0.77 2.35
CA TYR A 127 0.72 2.21 2.46
C TYR A 127 -0.32 2.57 3.53
N ALA A 128 -1.43 1.82 3.59
CA ALA A 128 -2.44 2.01 4.62
C ALA A 128 -1.87 1.79 6.04
N ALA A 129 -1.02 0.78 6.20
CA ALA A 129 -0.31 0.53 7.45
C ALA A 129 0.66 1.64 7.83
N ALA A 130 1.43 2.15 6.87
CA ALA A 130 2.36 3.24 7.09
C ALA A 130 1.63 4.53 7.52
N ALA A 131 0.54 4.88 6.81
CA ALA A 131 -0.31 6.00 7.15
C ALA A 131 -0.87 5.87 8.59
N GLU A 132 -1.39 4.70 8.96
CA GLU A 132 -1.90 4.45 10.32
C GLU A 132 -0.81 4.52 11.39
N PHE A 133 0.39 4.00 11.11
CA PHE A 133 1.50 4.09 12.04
C PHE A 133 1.85 5.55 12.33
N GLN A 134 1.96 6.37 11.29
CA GLN A 134 2.27 7.79 11.44
C GLN A 134 1.19 8.52 12.24
N ARG A 135 -0.11 8.26 11.98
CA ARG A 135 -1.23 8.80 12.79
C ARG A 135 -1.07 8.49 14.27
N ARG A 136 -0.67 7.25 14.61
CA ARG A 136 -0.48 6.85 16.01
C ARG A 136 0.71 7.55 16.65
N MET A 137 1.79 7.76 15.91
CA MET A 137 2.96 8.48 16.40
C MET A 137 2.65 9.96 16.65
N GLU A 138 1.95 10.62 15.74
CA GLU A 138 1.47 12.01 15.88
C GLU A 138 0.54 12.16 17.10
N ALA A 139 -0.41 11.23 17.27
CA ALA A 139 -1.34 11.23 18.40
C ALA A 139 -0.59 11.07 19.74
N ARG A 140 0.43 10.21 19.78
CA ARG A 140 1.28 10.02 20.98
C ARG A 140 2.07 11.28 21.30
N GLN A 141 2.67 11.93 20.30
CA GLN A 141 3.41 13.18 20.50
C GLN A 141 2.48 14.29 21.01
N THR A 142 1.33 14.48 20.37
CA THR A 142 0.33 15.48 20.78
C THR A 142 -0.13 15.28 22.23
N ARG A 143 -0.38 14.02 22.63
CA ARG A 143 -0.74 13.69 24.03
C ARG A 143 0.38 14.03 25.01
N LYS A 144 1.64 13.72 24.68
CA LYS A 144 2.81 14.10 25.50
C LYS A 144 2.92 15.62 25.65
N THR A 145 2.81 16.37 24.55
CA THR A 145 2.87 17.83 24.57
C THR A 145 1.74 18.44 25.39
N ARG A 146 0.51 17.94 25.26
CA ARG A 146 -0.63 18.39 26.08
C ARG A 146 -0.41 18.12 27.56
N ARG A 147 0.07 16.91 27.90
CA ARG A 147 0.37 16.54 29.29
C ARG A 147 1.47 17.44 29.88
N PHE A 148 2.57 17.63 29.14
CA PHE A 148 3.65 18.53 29.56
C PHE A 148 3.16 19.97 29.75
N ARG A 149 2.31 20.49 28.86
CA ARG A 149 1.70 21.83 29.04
C ARG A 149 0.78 21.89 30.27
N ALA A 150 -0.02 20.85 30.53
CA ALA A 150 -0.88 20.81 31.70
C ALA A 150 -0.08 20.73 33.03
N GLU A 151 1.04 20.03 33.03
CA GLU A 151 1.93 19.87 34.20
C GLU A 151 2.82 21.10 34.48
N ASN A 152 3.00 22.02 33.51
CA ASN A 152 3.86 23.21 33.64
C ASN A 152 3.08 24.55 33.60
N ILE A 153 1.76 24.51 33.52
CA ILE A 153 0.86 25.70 33.63
C ILE A 153 0.05 25.63 34.94
N ALA A 154 0.21 24.57 35.73
CA ALA A 154 -0.27 24.46 37.11
C ALA A 154 0.85 24.83 38.09
#